data_AF-A0A9P4XEL3-F1
#
_entry.id   AF-A0A9P4XEL3-F1
#
_cell.length_a   1.000
_cell.length_b   1.000
_cell.length_c   1.000
_cell.angle_alpha   90.00
_cell.angle_beta   90.00
_cell.angle_gamma   90.00
#
_symmetry.space_group_name_H-M   'P 1'
#
loop_
_entity.id
_entity.type
_entity.pdbx_description
1 polymer ?
#
loop_
_entity_poly.entity_id
_entity_poly.type
_entity_poly.pdbx_seq_one_letter_code
_entity_poly.pdbx_strand_id
1 'polypeptide(L)'
;MVQKITQEYANHGLSLKCDIYTQDDYPKSNPVFLYFHPGGLVDGNRDVIAPWLVQVCIQRKWPLISPSYRLLPQAGGQGLLEDATAAYEFAQNWDTLSSSKRSVIVGGASGGYFMASLIAHHCQPKPFALFSIQGINTFHHPFFNSSIQTAGEEIPHASMEKYIAGPIQVGEMPTDESTFVLDKLTPDGAKDPSFTPPVPAESSSPNDTYRGMLYDYYTFNNSFLGIVGSLDPGYQWAKLPESKDRVAEWPKTVIFHGNKDPDVELNVSEDMRDCLGEDKVTLIIADGQPHLYELEKFIEDDAPGMDAVREAVARLDEIVASA
;
A
#
# COMPACT_ATOMS: atom_id res chain seq x y z
N MET A 1 -18.72 -16.51 -8.84
CA MET A 1 -17.33 -16.55 -9.37
C MET A 1 -16.73 -15.18 -9.13
N VAL A 2 -15.44 -15.11 -8.79
CA VAL A 2 -14.73 -13.84 -8.59
C VAL A 2 -14.71 -13.07 -9.91
N GLN A 3 -15.02 -11.77 -9.86
CA GLN A 3 -14.94 -10.88 -11.01
C GLN A 3 -14.01 -9.70 -10.72
N LYS A 4 -13.35 -9.19 -11.77
CA LYS A 4 -12.57 -7.94 -11.79
C LYS A 4 -13.39 -6.90 -12.54
N ILE A 5 -13.80 -5.83 -11.87
CA ILE A 5 -14.53 -4.71 -12.45
C ILE A 5 -13.63 -3.48 -12.40
N THR A 6 -13.45 -2.78 -13.51
CA THR A 6 -12.75 -1.50 -13.54
C THR A 6 -13.74 -0.34 -13.53
N GLN A 7 -13.59 0.60 -12.59
CA GLN A 7 -14.40 1.82 -12.54
C GLN A 7 -13.53 3.06 -12.41
N GLU A 8 -14.01 4.19 -12.90
CA GLU A 8 -13.46 5.51 -12.55
C GLU A 8 -13.96 5.88 -11.15
N TYR A 9 -13.04 6.22 -10.25
CA TYR A 9 -13.38 6.66 -8.89
C TYR A 9 -13.19 8.17 -8.69
N ALA A 10 -12.37 8.82 -9.52
CA ALA A 10 -12.11 10.26 -9.47
C ALA A 10 -11.59 10.80 -10.80
N ASN A 11 -11.66 12.13 -10.96
CA ASN A 11 -11.06 12.84 -12.08
C ASN A 11 -10.42 14.14 -11.61
N HIS A 12 -9.09 14.19 -11.59
CA HIS A 12 -8.30 15.35 -11.16
C HIS A 12 -7.47 15.92 -12.32
N GLY A 13 -8.13 16.12 -13.46
CA GLY A 13 -7.46 16.42 -14.74
C GLY A 13 -6.90 15.17 -15.44
N LEU A 14 -6.97 14.03 -14.77
CA LEU A 14 -6.67 12.69 -15.26
C LEU A 14 -7.74 11.75 -14.68
N SER A 15 -8.30 10.87 -15.51
CA SER A 15 -9.24 9.82 -15.07
C SER A 15 -8.50 8.81 -14.19
N LEU A 16 -8.91 8.69 -12.93
CA LEU A 16 -8.35 7.75 -11.97
C LEU A 16 -9.28 6.55 -11.82
N LYS A 17 -8.72 5.37 -12.08
CA LYS A 17 -9.46 4.11 -12.10
C LYS A 17 -9.05 3.22 -10.96
N CYS A 18 -9.99 2.40 -10.51
CA CYS A 18 -9.75 1.31 -9.58
C CYS A 18 -10.23 -0.01 -10.18
N ASP A 19 -9.54 -1.08 -9.81
CA ASP A 19 -9.97 -2.44 -10.07
C ASP A 19 -10.60 -3.02 -8.80
N ILE A 20 -11.76 -3.64 -8.96
CA ILE A 20 -12.57 -4.17 -7.88
C ILE A 20 -12.70 -5.67 -8.07
N TYR A 21 -12.18 -6.43 -7.10
CA TYR A 21 -12.29 -7.87 -7.02
C TYR A 21 -13.42 -8.24 -6.05
N THR A 22 -14.50 -8.83 -6.56
CA THR A 22 -15.72 -9.05 -5.78
C THR A 22 -16.58 -10.22 -6.31
N GLN A 23 -17.68 -10.52 -5.63
CA GLN A 23 -18.75 -11.42 -6.08
C GLN A 23 -20.12 -10.85 -5.66
N ASP A 24 -21.17 -11.13 -6.43
CA ASP A 24 -22.51 -10.56 -6.22
C ASP A 24 -23.15 -10.94 -4.87
N ASP A 25 -22.71 -12.04 -4.23
CA ASP A 25 -23.26 -12.54 -2.98
C ASP A 25 -22.54 -12.04 -1.72
N TYR A 26 -21.58 -11.10 -1.86
CA TYR A 26 -20.85 -10.58 -0.70
C TYR A 26 -21.77 -9.78 0.21
N PRO A 27 -21.84 -10.08 1.53
CA PRO A 27 -22.68 -9.33 2.46
C PRO A 27 -22.31 -7.85 2.49
N LYS A 28 -23.29 -6.96 2.34
CA LYS A 28 -23.08 -5.50 2.38
C LYS A 28 -22.60 -4.99 3.75
N SER A 29 -22.81 -5.79 4.80
CA SER A 29 -22.29 -5.56 6.16
C SER A 29 -20.79 -5.85 6.29
N ASN A 30 -20.21 -6.66 5.39
CA ASN A 30 -18.77 -6.93 5.43
C ASN A 30 -17.98 -5.67 5.04
N PRO A 31 -16.77 -5.50 5.60
CA PRO A 31 -15.92 -4.39 5.20
C PRO A 31 -15.48 -4.51 3.75
N VAL A 32 -15.09 -3.37 3.19
CA VAL A 32 -14.33 -3.28 1.94
C VAL A 32 -12.85 -3.20 2.30
N PHE A 33 -12.00 -3.89 1.56
CA PHE A 33 -10.54 -3.73 1.64
C PHE A 33 -10.09 -2.77 0.54
N LEU A 34 -9.62 -1.58 0.90
CA LEU A 34 -9.03 -0.61 -0.01
C LEU A 34 -7.50 -0.76 0.03
N TYR A 35 -6.89 -1.18 -1.08
CA TYR A 35 -5.46 -1.50 -1.18
C TYR A 35 -4.71 -0.56 -2.13
N PHE A 36 -3.71 0.14 -1.60
CA PHE A 36 -2.80 0.97 -2.40
C PHE A 36 -1.52 0.22 -2.78
N HIS A 37 -1.21 0.23 -4.08
CA HIS A 37 -0.07 -0.49 -4.66
C HIS A 37 1.31 0.06 -4.21
N PRO A 38 2.37 -0.76 -4.25
CA PRO A 38 3.74 -0.34 -3.94
C PRO A 38 4.36 0.51 -5.07
N GLY A 39 5.64 0.85 -4.93
CA GLY A 39 6.41 1.64 -5.90
C GLY A 39 6.90 2.99 -5.38
N GLY A 40 7.05 3.13 -4.05
CA GLY A 40 7.67 4.31 -3.43
C GLY A 40 6.95 5.64 -3.71
N LEU A 41 5.68 5.60 -4.11
CA LEU A 41 4.87 6.73 -4.61
C LEU A 41 5.35 7.34 -5.94
N VAL A 42 6.41 6.79 -6.54
CA VAL A 42 7.02 7.29 -7.78
C VAL A 42 6.79 6.38 -8.97
N ASP A 43 6.44 5.11 -8.73
CA ASP A 43 6.25 4.08 -9.75
C ASP A 43 5.18 3.06 -9.33
N GLY A 44 5.02 1.97 -10.09
CA GLY A 44 4.07 0.88 -9.81
C GLY A 44 2.64 1.20 -10.26
N ASN A 45 1.77 0.20 -10.27
CA ASN A 45 0.38 0.37 -10.70
C ASN A 45 -0.60 -0.51 -9.89
N ARG A 46 -1.90 -0.30 -10.09
CA ARG A 46 -2.99 -1.01 -9.41
C ARG A 46 -3.09 -2.51 -9.73
N ASP A 47 -2.30 -3.01 -10.68
CA ASP A 47 -2.24 -4.44 -10.98
C ASP A 47 -1.19 -5.15 -10.10
N VAL A 48 -0.29 -4.42 -9.45
CA VAL A 48 0.68 -4.98 -8.49
C VAL A 48 -0.04 -5.29 -7.18
N ILE A 49 -0.59 -6.50 -7.09
CA ILE A 49 -1.32 -7.01 -5.92
C ILE A 49 -0.87 -8.45 -5.67
N ALA A 50 -0.53 -8.76 -4.43
CA ALA A 50 -0.14 -10.12 -4.10
C ALA A 50 -1.31 -11.11 -4.21
N PRO A 51 -1.11 -12.32 -4.79
CA PRO A 51 -2.18 -13.30 -4.90
C PRO A 51 -2.82 -13.66 -3.56
N TRP A 52 -2.03 -13.81 -2.51
CA TRP A 52 -2.56 -14.09 -1.17
C TRP A 52 -3.54 -13.01 -0.69
N LEU A 53 -3.32 -11.72 -1.01
CA LEU A 53 -4.20 -10.63 -0.57
C LEU A 53 -5.58 -10.76 -1.24
N VAL A 54 -5.59 -11.12 -2.52
CA VAL A 54 -6.83 -11.38 -3.25
C VAL A 54 -7.55 -12.60 -2.68
N GLN A 55 -6.82 -13.69 -2.40
CA GLN A 55 -7.37 -14.91 -1.79
C GLN A 55 -8.02 -14.63 -0.43
N VAL A 56 -7.33 -13.90 0.46
CA VAL A 56 -7.85 -13.63 1.81
C VAL A 56 -9.11 -12.78 1.76
N CYS A 57 -9.18 -11.81 0.85
CA CYS A 57 -10.37 -10.99 0.63
C CYS A 57 -11.53 -11.84 0.10
N ILE A 58 -11.28 -12.74 -0.86
CA ILE A 58 -12.31 -13.65 -1.39
C ILE A 58 -12.87 -14.56 -0.30
N GLN A 59 -11.99 -15.21 0.47
CA GLN A 59 -12.37 -16.14 1.55
C GLN A 59 -13.24 -15.47 2.61
N ARG A 60 -12.99 -14.17 2.87
CA ARG A 60 -13.72 -13.37 3.87
C ARG A 60 -14.91 -12.62 3.29
N LYS A 61 -15.15 -12.75 1.98
CA LYS A 61 -16.17 -11.99 1.24
C LYS A 61 -16.02 -10.48 1.44
N TRP A 62 -14.79 -9.99 1.37
CA TRP A 62 -14.45 -8.58 1.38
C TRP A 62 -14.20 -8.14 -0.06
N PRO A 63 -14.96 -7.17 -0.61
CA PRO A 63 -14.57 -6.56 -1.87
C PRO A 63 -13.19 -5.93 -1.73
N LEU A 64 -12.27 -6.27 -2.62
CA LEU A 64 -10.94 -5.67 -2.68
C LEU A 64 -10.93 -4.62 -3.79
N ILE A 65 -10.62 -3.38 -3.43
CA ILE A 65 -10.53 -2.24 -4.35
C ILE A 65 -9.07 -1.80 -4.42
N SER A 66 -8.48 -1.80 -5.61
CA SER A 66 -7.14 -1.27 -5.85
C SER A 66 -7.19 -0.07 -6.81
N PRO A 67 -7.04 1.16 -6.30
CA PRO A 67 -7.00 2.36 -7.11
C PRO A 67 -5.60 2.63 -7.67
N SER A 68 -5.53 3.15 -8.90
CA SER A 68 -4.38 3.91 -9.38
C SER A 68 -4.39 5.30 -8.76
N TYR A 69 -3.25 5.78 -8.27
CA TYR A 69 -3.08 7.15 -7.77
C TYR A 69 -2.00 7.90 -8.56
N ARG A 70 -2.05 9.24 -8.55
CA ARG A 70 -1.07 10.08 -9.26
C ARG A 70 0.29 9.99 -8.57
N LEU A 71 1.36 9.91 -9.36
CA LEU A 71 2.71 9.65 -8.84
C LEU A 71 3.48 10.94 -8.54
N LEU A 72 4.44 10.84 -7.61
CA LEU A 72 5.44 11.87 -7.34
C LEU A 72 6.47 11.97 -8.47
N PRO A 73 7.10 13.15 -8.66
CA PRO A 73 6.89 14.39 -7.90
C PRO A 73 5.63 15.18 -8.31
N GLN A 74 5.04 14.88 -9.47
CA GLN A 74 4.05 15.74 -10.11
C GLN A 74 2.78 15.93 -9.28
N ALA A 75 2.31 14.90 -8.59
CA ALA A 75 1.14 14.99 -7.72
C ALA A 75 1.41 15.87 -6.48
N GLY A 76 2.64 15.85 -5.96
CA GLY A 76 2.97 16.40 -4.64
C GLY A 76 2.14 15.78 -3.51
N GLY A 77 2.36 16.23 -2.26
CA GLY A 77 1.56 15.75 -1.13
C GLY A 77 0.06 15.98 -1.32
N GLN A 78 -0.34 17.18 -1.77
CA GLN A 78 -1.76 17.52 -1.93
C GLN A 78 -2.49 16.64 -2.94
N GLY A 79 -1.86 16.33 -4.09
CA GLY A 79 -2.45 15.43 -5.08
C GLY A 79 -2.62 14.01 -4.56
N LEU A 80 -1.64 13.51 -3.77
CA LEU A 80 -1.76 12.21 -3.11
C LEU A 80 -2.92 12.17 -2.11
N LEU A 81 -3.10 13.21 -1.29
CA LEU A 81 -4.21 13.27 -0.34
C LEU A 81 -5.57 13.36 -1.04
N GLU A 82 -5.69 14.14 -2.12
CA GLU A 82 -6.90 14.18 -2.95
C GLU A 82 -7.27 12.79 -3.48
N ASP A 83 -6.29 12.07 -4.02
CA ASP A 83 -6.49 10.73 -4.60
C ASP A 83 -6.85 9.70 -3.52
N ALA A 84 -6.16 9.74 -2.37
CA ALA A 84 -6.43 8.86 -1.24
C ALA A 84 -7.83 9.10 -0.65
N THR A 85 -8.23 10.37 -0.52
CA THR A 85 -9.56 10.76 -0.01
C THR A 85 -10.66 10.29 -0.95
N ALA A 86 -10.52 10.55 -2.26
CA ALA A 86 -11.52 10.14 -3.23
C ALA A 86 -11.65 8.60 -3.33
N ALA A 87 -10.52 7.87 -3.26
CA ALA A 87 -10.54 6.41 -3.22
C ALA A 87 -11.22 5.87 -1.95
N TYR A 88 -10.98 6.51 -0.80
CA TYR A 88 -11.62 6.16 0.47
C TYR A 88 -13.13 6.40 0.43
N GLU A 89 -13.56 7.55 -0.10
CA GLU A 89 -14.98 7.85 -0.29
C GLU A 89 -15.64 6.88 -1.25
N PHE A 90 -14.98 6.52 -2.36
CA PHE A 90 -15.46 5.49 -3.28
C PHE A 90 -15.66 4.15 -2.56
N ALA A 91 -14.67 3.70 -1.79
CA ALA A 91 -14.76 2.45 -1.02
C ALA A 91 -15.89 2.45 0.01
N GLN A 92 -16.12 3.59 0.70
CA GLN A 92 -17.22 3.74 1.65
C GLN A 92 -18.59 3.62 1.00
N ASN A 93 -18.73 3.99 -0.28
CA ASN A 93 -19.99 3.96 -1.02
C ASN A 93 -20.13 2.74 -1.95
N TRP A 94 -19.15 1.83 -1.95
CA TRP A 94 -19.17 0.66 -2.84
C TRP A 94 -20.32 -0.30 -2.50
N ASP A 95 -21.21 -0.50 -3.48
CA ASP A 95 -22.36 -1.41 -3.39
C ASP A 95 -23.24 -1.19 -2.14
N THR A 96 -23.42 0.07 -1.73
CA THR A 96 -24.29 0.42 -0.60
C THR A 96 -25.73 0.70 -1.02
N LEU A 97 -26.66 0.57 -0.07
CA LEU A 97 -28.00 1.13 -0.24
C LEU A 97 -27.92 2.64 0.02
N SER A 98 -28.76 3.42 -0.65
CA SER A 98 -28.78 4.87 -0.52
C SER A 98 -28.93 5.29 0.95
N SER A 99 -27.82 5.76 1.55
CA SER A 99 -27.64 6.28 2.92
C SER A 99 -26.72 5.47 3.87
N SER A 100 -26.24 4.28 3.52
CA SER A 100 -25.25 3.56 4.36
C SER A 100 -23.82 3.70 3.80
N LYS A 101 -22.84 3.90 4.69
CA LYS A 101 -21.41 3.77 4.36
C LYS A 101 -20.91 2.40 4.83
N ARG A 102 -20.04 1.76 4.06
CA ARG A 102 -19.33 0.54 4.51
C ARG A 102 -18.17 0.90 5.42
N SER A 103 -17.88 -0.01 6.35
CA SER A 103 -16.59 -0.05 7.02
C SER A 103 -15.50 -0.35 5.98
N VAL A 104 -14.37 0.34 6.08
CA VAL A 104 -13.26 0.18 5.13
C VAL A 104 -12.00 -0.15 5.90
N ILE A 105 -11.43 -1.32 5.60
CA ILE A 105 -10.05 -1.66 5.95
C ILE A 105 -9.18 -1.00 4.89
N VAL A 106 -8.21 -0.20 5.30
CA VAL A 106 -7.31 0.47 4.35
C VAL A 106 -5.92 -0.13 4.51
N GLY A 107 -5.40 -0.69 3.43
CA GLY A 107 -4.06 -1.27 3.40
C GLY A 107 -3.22 -0.75 2.26
N GLY A 108 -1.94 -1.05 2.31
CA GLY A 108 -1.02 -0.73 1.24
C GLY A 108 0.32 -1.40 1.45
N ALA A 109 1.04 -1.58 0.35
CA ALA A 109 2.38 -2.17 0.36
C ALA A 109 3.45 -1.13 0.09
N SER A 110 4.58 -1.18 0.80
CA SER A 110 5.69 -0.23 0.62
C SER A 110 5.18 1.22 0.65
N GLY A 111 5.50 2.04 -0.35
CA GLY A 111 4.97 3.40 -0.51
C GLY A 111 3.44 3.51 -0.53
N GLY A 112 2.71 2.48 -0.97
CA GLY A 112 1.25 2.46 -0.94
C GLY A 112 0.68 2.58 0.48
N TYR A 113 1.39 2.10 1.51
CA TYR A 113 0.93 2.28 2.89
C TYR A 113 0.93 3.75 3.33
N PHE A 114 1.76 4.61 2.71
CA PHE A 114 1.72 6.04 2.98
C PHE A 114 0.37 6.65 2.59
N MET A 115 -0.25 6.18 1.51
CA MET A 115 -1.61 6.59 1.11
C MET A 115 -2.65 6.19 2.17
N ALA A 116 -2.50 5.00 2.75
CA ALA A 116 -3.33 4.54 3.87
C ALA A 116 -3.14 5.42 5.12
N SER A 117 -1.90 5.79 5.44
CA SER A 117 -1.58 6.72 6.53
C SER A 117 -2.15 8.12 6.29
N LEU A 118 -2.14 8.64 5.05
CA LEU A 118 -2.78 9.92 4.73
C LEU A 118 -4.28 9.89 5.06
N ILE A 119 -4.98 8.81 4.71
CA ILE A 119 -6.40 8.64 5.07
C ILE A 119 -6.56 8.62 6.59
N ALA A 120 -5.74 7.85 7.31
CA ALA A 120 -5.80 7.77 8.76
C ALA A 120 -5.54 9.11 9.44
N HIS A 121 -4.67 9.95 8.89
CA HIS A 121 -4.38 11.28 9.41
C HIS A 121 -5.49 12.30 9.11
N HIS A 122 -6.00 12.32 7.89
CA HIS A 122 -6.75 13.47 7.36
C HIS A 122 -8.25 13.21 7.15
N CYS A 123 -8.67 11.96 7.03
CA CYS A 123 -10.06 11.63 6.73
C CYS A 123 -10.90 11.36 7.99
N GLN A 124 -12.21 11.60 7.85
CA GLN A 124 -13.26 11.21 8.78
C GLN A 124 -14.47 10.63 8.02
N PRO A 125 -15.15 9.57 8.53
CA PRO A 125 -14.75 8.79 9.71
C PRO A 125 -13.41 8.08 9.49
N LYS A 126 -12.75 7.66 10.57
CA LYS A 126 -11.50 6.90 10.48
C LYS A 126 -11.71 5.55 9.78
N PRO A 127 -10.69 5.02 9.08
CA PRO A 127 -10.68 3.63 8.63
C PRO A 127 -11.04 2.66 9.75
N PHE A 128 -11.72 1.58 9.38
CA PHE A 128 -12.07 0.52 10.33
C PHE A 128 -10.82 -0.13 10.92
N ALA A 129 -9.84 -0.41 10.06
CA ALA A 129 -8.50 -0.88 10.43
C ALA A 129 -7.49 -0.44 9.37
N LEU A 130 -6.20 -0.45 9.75
CA LEU A 130 -5.09 -0.27 8.83
C LEU A 130 -4.31 -1.60 8.67
N PHE A 131 -3.85 -1.87 7.46
CA PHE A 131 -3.06 -3.07 7.16
C PHE A 131 -1.81 -2.72 6.34
N SER A 132 -0.64 -2.77 6.98
CA SER A 132 0.65 -2.43 6.39
C SER A 132 1.40 -3.67 5.93
N ILE A 133 1.78 -3.66 4.65
CA ILE A 133 2.65 -4.65 4.04
C ILE A 133 4.00 -3.99 3.84
N GLN A 134 4.95 -4.17 4.77
CA GLN A 134 6.31 -3.57 4.70
C GLN A 134 6.27 -2.08 4.33
N GLY A 135 5.35 -1.35 4.94
CA GLY A 135 4.88 -0.06 4.44
C GLY A 135 5.69 1.14 4.93
N ILE A 136 5.82 2.14 4.05
CA ILE A 136 6.29 3.48 4.42
C ILE A 136 5.15 4.17 5.17
N ASN A 137 5.30 4.37 6.47
CA ASN A 137 4.26 4.99 7.30
C ASN A 137 4.48 6.49 7.55
N THR A 138 5.70 6.98 7.31
CA THR A 138 6.11 8.40 7.34
C THR A 138 7.45 8.58 6.64
N PHE A 139 7.68 9.74 6.01
CA PHE A 139 8.97 10.21 5.50
C PHE A 139 9.74 11.08 6.52
N HIS A 140 9.16 11.35 7.70
CA HIS A 140 9.90 11.99 8.80
C HIS A 140 10.91 11.06 9.50
N HIS A 141 10.85 9.76 9.25
CA HIS A 141 11.80 8.80 9.84
C HIS A 141 13.22 9.04 9.28
N PRO A 142 14.28 8.95 10.12
CA PRO A 142 15.67 9.17 9.71
C PRO A 142 16.13 8.45 8.44
N PHE A 143 15.60 7.25 8.21
CA PHE A 143 15.84 6.47 7.00
C PHE A 143 15.64 7.26 5.70
N PHE A 144 14.64 8.16 5.64
CA PHE A 144 14.31 8.96 4.46
C PHE A 144 14.97 10.34 4.41
N ASN A 145 15.71 10.71 5.44
CA ASN A 145 16.30 12.05 5.58
C ASN A 145 17.75 12.05 6.09
N SER A 146 18.42 10.90 6.02
CA SER A 146 19.83 10.72 6.35
C SER A 146 20.60 10.18 5.14
N SER A 147 21.36 11.05 4.48
CA SER A 147 22.23 10.68 3.34
C SER A 147 23.39 9.75 3.71
N ILE A 148 23.59 9.47 5.00
CA ILE A 148 24.61 8.52 5.50
C ILE A 148 24.06 7.09 5.53
N GLN A 149 22.73 6.94 5.61
CA GLN A 149 22.08 5.62 5.74
C GLN A 149 21.89 4.93 4.38
N THR A 150 21.82 5.69 3.28
CA THR A 150 21.76 5.17 1.92
C THR A 150 23.15 5.05 1.31
N ALA A 151 23.84 3.94 1.56
CA ALA A 151 25.19 3.66 1.04
C ALA A 151 25.23 3.38 -0.49
N GLY A 152 24.42 4.10 -1.29
CA GLY A 152 24.33 3.98 -2.74
C GLY A 152 25.21 5.00 -3.48
N GLU A 153 25.44 4.74 -4.77
CA GLU A 153 26.04 5.73 -5.67
C GLU A 153 25.05 6.89 -5.91
N GLU A 154 25.55 8.12 -5.95
CA GLU A 154 24.74 9.29 -6.28
C GLU A 154 24.12 9.12 -7.68
N ILE A 155 22.79 9.16 -7.77
CA ILE A 155 22.08 9.17 -9.05
C ILE A 155 22.10 10.61 -9.61
N PRO A 156 22.76 10.87 -10.76
CA PRO A 156 22.86 12.23 -11.30
C PRO A 156 21.47 12.80 -11.63
N HIS A 157 21.24 14.08 -11.32
CA HIS A 157 19.97 14.75 -11.63
C HIS A 157 19.57 14.61 -13.11
N ALA A 158 20.52 14.72 -14.04
CA ALA A 158 20.28 14.59 -15.48
C ALA A 158 19.69 13.21 -15.87
N SER A 159 19.97 12.16 -15.09
CA SER A 159 19.38 10.84 -15.29
C SER A 159 17.87 10.84 -14.98
N MET A 160 17.46 11.64 -14.01
CA MET A 160 16.09 11.71 -13.50
C MET A 160 15.26 12.86 -14.08
N GLU A 161 15.89 13.86 -14.69
CA GLU A 161 15.26 15.09 -15.17
C GLU A 161 14.02 14.83 -16.04
N LYS A 162 14.09 13.87 -16.97
CA LYS A 162 12.95 13.50 -17.82
C LYS A 162 11.73 13.01 -17.04
N TYR A 163 11.94 12.35 -15.89
CA TYR A 163 10.86 11.86 -15.02
C TYR A 163 10.35 12.93 -14.06
N ILE A 164 11.20 13.90 -13.70
CA ILE A 164 10.86 15.03 -12.83
C ILE A 164 10.06 16.08 -13.61
N ALA A 165 10.51 16.44 -14.81
CA ALA A 165 9.89 17.43 -15.68
C ALA A 165 8.72 16.87 -16.51
N GLY A 166 8.51 15.55 -16.46
CA GLY A 166 7.42 14.88 -17.16
C GLY A 166 6.03 15.29 -16.65
N PRO A 167 4.97 14.97 -17.41
CA PRO A 167 3.60 15.29 -17.01
C PRO A 167 3.15 14.46 -15.80
N ILE A 168 2.04 14.89 -15.19
CA ILE A 168 1.35 14.10 -14.17
C ILE A 168 0.87 12.78 -14.78
N GLN A 169 1.02 11.69 -14.03
CA GLN A 169 0.69 10.35 -14.50
C GLN A 169 0.29 9.44 -13.34
N VAL A 170 -0.44 8.37 -13.67
CA VAL A 170 -0.54 7.16 -12.87
C VAL A 170 0.44 6.14 -13.45
N GLY A 171 0.89 5.18 -12.64
CA GLY A 171 1.85 4.21 -13.16
C GLY A 171 1.22 3.17 -14.09
N GLU A 172 2.02 2.73 -15.04
CA GLU A 172 1.75 1.63 -15.95
C GLU A 172 3.01 0.76 -15.98
N MET A 173 2.90 -0.49 -15.52
CA MET A 173 4.02 -1.43 -15.49
C MET A 173 3.87 -2.44 -16.63
N PRO A 174 4.98 -2.85 -17.28
CA PRO A 174 4.98 -4.05 -18.10
C PRO A 174 4.47 -5.25 -17.28
N THR A 175 3.71 -6.14 -17.91
CA THR A 175 3.23 -7.34 -17.24
C THR A 175 4.39 -8.28 -16.93
N ASP A 176 4.50 -8.68 -15.67
CA ASP A 176 5.48 -9.63 -15.15
C ASP A 176 4.85 -10.55 -14.09
N GLU A 177 5.67 -11.27 -13.32
CA GLU A 177 5.20 -12.17 -12.28
C GLU A 177 4.46 -11.46 -11.13
N SER A 178 4.83 -10.20 -10.83
CA SER A 178 4.19 -9.36 -9.81
C SER A 178 2.82 -8.84 -10.23
N THR A 179 2.52 -8.87 -11.53
CA THR A 179 1.23 -8.43 -12.07
C THR A 179 0.13 -9.43 -11.73
N PHE A 180 -0.89 -8.97 -10.99
CA PHE A 180 -2.05 -9.80 -10.68
C PHE A 180 -3.03 -9.87 -11.85
N VAL A 181 -3.36 -11.11 -12.23
CA VAL A 181 -4.45 -11.42 -13.16
C VAL A 181 -5.34 -12.49 -12.54
N LEU A 182 -6.65 -12.44 -12.81
CA LEU A 182 -7.61 -13.39 -12.24
C LEU A 182 -7.28 -14.84 -12.58
N ASP A 183 -6.64 -15.09 -13.72
CA ASP A 183 -6.23 -16.43 -14.15
C ASP A 183 -5.22 -17.09 -13.19
N LYS A 184 -4.61 -16.34 -12.27
CA LYS A 184 -3.82 -16.90 -11.15
C LYS A 184 -4.67 -17.72 -10.18
N LEU A 185 -6.00 -17.55 -10.21
CA LEU A 185 -6.93 -18.16 -9.28
C LEU A 185 -7.99 -19.00 -9.99
N THR A 186 -8.39 -20.09 -9.35
CA THR A 186 -9.57 -20.85 -9.71
C THR A 186 -10.84 -20.03 -9.43
N PRO A 187 -12.02 -20.41 -9.99
CA PRO A 187 -13.27 -19.66 -9.78
C PRO A 187 -13.74 -19.51 -8.32
N ASP A 188 -13.29 -20.43 -7.43
CA ASP A 188 -13.50 -20.43 -5.99
C ASP A 188 -12.40 -19.70 -5.20
N GLY A 189 -11.37 -19.18 -5.87
CA GLY A 189 -10.33 -18.33 -5.28
C GLY A 189 -9.12 -19.08 -4.74
N ALA A 190 -8.91 -20.34 -5.10
CA ALA A 190 -7.67 -21.07 -4.80
C ALA A 190 -6.60 -20.78 -5.87
N LYS A 191 -5.33 -21.08 -5.60
CA LYS A 191 -4.24 -21.00 -6.59
C LYS A 191 -4.55 -21.88 -7.80
N ASP A 192 -4.48 -21.33 -9.01
CA ASP A 192 -4.64 -22.10 -10.25
C ASP A 192 -3.30 -22.78 -10.62
N PRO A 193 -3.20 -24.12 -10.56
CA PRO A 193 -1.97 -24.83 -10.90
C PRO A 193 -1.64 -24.83 -12.41
N SER A 194 -2.58 -24.42 -13.25
CA SER A 194 -2.41 -24.33 -14.71
C SER A 194 -1.91 -22.95 -15.16
N PHE A 195 -2.00 -21.93 -14.30
CA PHE A 195 -1.49 -20.60 -14.61
C PHE A 195 0.02 -20.64 -14.80
N THR A 196 0.49 -20.05 -15.89
CA THR A 196 1.91 -19.84 -16.14
C THR A 196 2.16 -18.33 -16.21
N PRO A 197 3.06 -17.77 -15.39
CA PRO A 197 3.41 -16.36 -15.48
C PRO A 197 3.85 -15.97 -16.89
N PRO A 198 3.52 -14.77 -17.36
CA PRO A 198 4.04 -14.28 -18.63
C PRO A 198 5.57 -14.23 -18.58
N VAL A 199 6.21 -14.52 -19.70
CA VAL A 199 7.66 -14.32 -19.82
C VAL A 199 7.93 -12.82 -19.70
N PRO A 200 8.76 -12.38 -18.76
CA PRO A 200 9.09 -10.96 -18.63
C PRO A 200 9.63 -10.43 -19.96
N ALA A 201 9.28 -9.19 -20.30
CA ALA A 201 9.93 -8.50 -21.41
C ALA A 201 11.46 -8.50 -21.20
N GLU A 202 12.24 -8.50 -22.29
CA GLU A 202 13.70 -8.43 -22.19
C GLU A 202 14.12 -7.28 -21.26
N SER A 203 14.99 -7.60 -20.29
CA SER A 203 15.47 -6.62 -19.33
C SER A 203 16.14 -5.45 -20.06
N SER A 204 15.76 -4.24 -19.70
CA SER A 204 16.54 -3.05 -20.06
C SER A 204 18.00 -3.22 -19.63
N SER A 205 18.91 -2.56 -20.31
CA SER A 205 20.33 -2.57 -19.93
C SER A 205 20.46 -2.16 -18.45
N PRO A 206 21.41 -2.71 -17.67
CA PRO A 206 21.66 -2.26 -16.30
C PRO A 206 21.97 -0.76 -16.21
N ASN A 207 22.33 -0.13 -17.32
CA ASN A 207 22.60 1.30 -17.43
C ASN A 207 21.36 2.15 -17.77
N ASP A 208 20.20 1.53 -18.02
CA ASP A 208 19.01 2.26 -18.42
C ASP A 208 18.31 2.86 -17.20
N THR A 209 18.14 4.18 -17.24
CA THR A 209 17.34 4.90 -16.24
C THR A 209 15.85 4.57 -16.39
N TYR A 210 15.20 4.22 -15.28
CA TYR A 210 13.75 4.00 -15.19
C TYR A 210 13.13 4.84 -14.08
N ARG A 211 11.80 4.96 -14.06
CA ARG A 211 11.08 5.90 -13.18
C ARG A 211 11.24 5.55 -11.69
N GLY A 212 11.19 4.28 -11.32
CA GLY A 212 11.38 3.81 -9.96
C GLY A 212 12.69 4.28 -9.29
N MET A 213 13.74 4.58 -10.05
CA MET A 213 14.98 5.18 -9.53
C MET A 213 14.77 6.55 -8.87
N LEU A 214 13.63 7.22 -9.11
CA LEU A 214 13.24 8.42 -8.38
C LEU A 214 13.17 8.18 -6.87
N TYR A 215 12.84 6.96 -6.43
CA TYR A 215 12.80 6.61 -5.02
C TYR A 215 14.17 6.79 -4.38
N ASP A 216 15.18 6.08 -4.90
CA ASP A 216 16.57 6.16 -4.43
C ASP A 216 17.12 7.58 -4.59
N TYR A 217 16.82 8.24 -5.71
CA TYR A 217 17.22 9.62 -5.95
C TYR A 217 16.67 10.57 -4.87
N TYR A 218 15.40 10.47 -4.51
CA TYR A 218 14.81 11.32 -3.48
C TYR A 218 15.24 10.95 -2.06
N THR A 219 15.45 9.67 -1.77
CA THR A 219 15.98 9.21 -0.48
C THR A 219 17.41 9.73 -0.29
N PHE A 220 18.29 9.55 -1.27
CA PHE A 220 19.67 10.03 -1.24
C PHE A 220 19.76 11.55 -1.07
N ASN A 221 18.89 12.29 -1.77
CA ASN A 221 18.85 13.75 -1.72
C ASN A 221 17.96 14.32 -0.59
N ASN A 222 17.48 13.49 0.35
CA ASN A 222 16.59 13.89 1.46
C ASN A 222 15.38 14.75 1.01
N SER A 223 14.82 14.43 -0.15
CA SER A 223 13.89 15.32 -0.86
C SER A 223 12.42 15.05 -0.54
N PHE A 224 12.07 13.88 -0.02
CA PHE A 224 10.67 13.51 0.24
C PHE A 224 9.93 14.51 1.14
N LEU A 225 10.57 15.02 2.20
CA LEU A 225 9.94 16.00 3.09
C LEU A 225 9.60 17.31 2.38
N GLY A 226 10.38 17.71 1.37
CA GLY A 226 10.05 18.87 0.53
C GLY A 226 8.84 18.65 -0.37
N ILE A 227 8.47 17.39 -0.64
CA ILE A 227 7.40 17.01 -1.56
C ILE A 227 6.10 16.70 -0.80
N VAL A 228 6.18 15.93 0.30
CA VAL A 228 5.01 15.44 1.05
C VAL A 228 4.94 15.89 2.51
N GLY A 229 6.00 16.52 3.04
CA GLY A 229 6.13 16.84 4.47
C GLY A 229 5.04 17.77 5.02
N SER A 230 4.38 18.58 4.19
CA SER A 230 3.26 19.42 4.65
C SER A 230 2.03 18.59 5.07
N LEU A 231 1.90 17.36 4.58
CA LEU A 231 0.78 16.45 4.88
C LEU A 231 1.19 15.23 5.69
N ASP A 232 2.49 15.04 5.91
CA ASP A 232 3.01 13.98 6.75
C ASP A 232 3.33 14.54 8.15
N PRO A 233 2.48 14.33 9.16
CA PRO A 233 2.76 14.83 10.50
C PRO A 233 3.79 13.98 11.27
N GLY A 234 4.30 12.88 10.67
CA GLY A 234 5.04 11.84 11.38
C GLY A 234 4.21 11.23 12.51
N TYR A 235 4.89 10.65 13.52
CA TYR A 235 4.23 10.05 14.69
C TYR A 235 4.66 10.62 16.03
N GLN A 236 5.68 11.50 16.08
CA GLN A 236 6.15 12.06 17.37
C GLN A 236 5.07 12.89 18.09
N TRP A 237 4.07 13.40 17.37
CA TRP A 237 2.89 14.03 17.97
C TRP A 237 2.16 13.10 18.94
N ALA A 238 2.19 11.78 18.75
CA ALA A 238 1.46 10.81 19.57
C ALA A 238 2.02 10.69 20.99
N LYS A 239 3.29 11.05 21.19
CA LYS A 239 3.95 11.07 22.51
C LYS A 239 3.59 12.30 23.35
N LEU A 240 2.94 13.30 22.76
CA LEU A 240 2.55 14.52 23.45
C LEU A 240 1.33 14.25 24.37
N PRO A 241 1.32 14.75 25.62
CA PRO A 241 0.22 14.51 26.56
C PRO A 241 -1.18 14.90 26.05
N GLU A 242 -1.26 15.93 25.21
CA GLU A 242 -2.49 16.45 24.59
C GLU A 242 -3.03 15.57 23.46
N SER A 243 -2.23 14.62 22.95
CA SER A 243 -2.60 13.79 21.79
C SER A 243 -3.38 12.53 22.16
N LYS A 244 -3.69 12.31 23.44
CA LYS A 244 -4.33 11.07 23.94
C LYS A 244 -5.63 10.73 23.20
N ASP A 245 -6.50 11.71 22.97
CA ASP A 245 -7.77 11.49 22.28
C ASP A 245 -7.53 11.13 20.81
N ARG A 246 -6.58 11.80 20.15
CA ARG A 246 -6.19 11.49 18.77
C ARG A 246 -5.58 10.09 18.62
N VAL A 247 -4.78 9.66 19.60
CA VAL A 247 -4.26 8.28 19.65
C VAL A 247 -5.40 7.29 19.90
N ALA A 248 -6.32 7.61 20.81
CA ALA A 248 -7.49 6.78 21.10
C ALA A 248 -8.40 6.60 19.88
N GLU A 249 -8.51 7.60 19.00
CA GLU A 249 -9.22 7.52 17.72
C GLU A 249 -8.42 6.81 16.60
N TRP A 250 -7.12 6.57 16.78
CA TRP A 250 -6.31 5.91 15.76
C TRP A 250 -6.83 4.49 15.47
N PRO A 251 -7.02 4.10 14.19
CA PRO A 251 -7.45 2.77 13.83
C PRO A 251 -6.51 1.68 14.34
N LYS A 252 -7.05 0.51 14.70
CA LYS A 252 -6.20 -0.65 14.94
C LYS A 252 -5.40 -0.95 13.66
N THR A 253 -4.10 -1.09 13.83
CA THR A 253 -3.15 -1.20 12.73
C THR A 253 -2.43 -2.54 12.85
N VAL A 254 -2.45 -3.34 11.79
CA VAL A 254 -1.66 -4.57 11.68
C VAL A 254 -0.56 -4.33 10.67
N ILE A 255 0.67 -4.68 11.03
CA ILE A 255 1.86 -4.57 10.19
C ILE A 255 2.53 -5.93 10.15
N PHE A 256 2.93 -6.39 8.97
CA PHE A 256 4.00 -7.37 8.87
C PHE A 256 5.19 -6.79 8.11
N HIS A 257 6.40 -7.12 8.56
CA HIS A 257 7.62 -6.52 8.04
C HIS A 257 8.82 -7.47 8.08
N GLY A 258 9.52 -7.64 6.96
CA GLY A 258 10.80 -8.35 6.91
C GLY A 258 11.93 -7.62 7.63
N ASN A 259 12.72 -8.30 8.47
CA ASN A 259 13.82 -7.63 9.18
C ASN A 259 15.12 -7.49 8.36
N LYS A 260 15.08 -7.82 7.07
CA LYS A 260 16.15 -7.62 6.08
C LYS A 260 15.68 -6.81 4.88
N ASP A 261 14.72 -5.93 5.11
CA ASP A 261 14.19 -5.00 4.12
C ASP A 261 15.18 -3.84 3.85
N PRO A 262 15.78 -3.78 2.64
CA PRO A 262 16.72 -2.70 2.29
C PRO A 262 16.01 -1.43 1.83
N ASP A 263 14.74 -1.53 1.43
CA ASP A 263 14.00 -0.43 0.81
C ASP A 263 13.19 0.35 1.84
N VAL A 264 12.75 -0.31 2.91
CA VAL A 264 12.10 0.32 4.07
C VAL A 264 12.62 -0.38 5.32
N GLU A 265 13.49 0.25 6.10
CA GLU A 265 13.98 -0.39 7.32
C GLU A 265 12.86 -0.76 8.30
N LEU A 266 12.98 -1.92 8.95
CA LEU A 266 12.04 -2.39 10.00
C LEU A 266 11.75 -1.31 11.05
N ASN A 267 12.77 -0.53 11.43
CA ASN A 267 12.67 0.51 12.44
C ASN A 267 11.64 1.61 12.08
N VAL A 268 11.32 1.81 10.80
CA VAL A 268 10.22 2.69 10.37
C VAL A 268 8.89 2.21 10.98
N SER A 269 8.65 0.90 11.00
CA SER A 269 7.45 0.30 11.60
C SER A 269 7.51 0.23 13.12
N GLU A 270 8.71 0.02 13.68
CA GLU A 270 8.91 0.05 15.14
C GLU A 270 8.65 1.44 15.72
N ASP A 271 9.15 2.53 15.11
CA ASP A 271 8.90 3.90 15.61
C ASP A 271 7.41 4.28 15.57
N MET A 272 6.68 3.83 14.54
CA MET A 272 5.22 4.01 14.50
C MET A 272 4.53 3.30 15.67
N ARG A 273 4.87 2.03 15.94
CA ARG A 273 4.34 1.26 17.08
C ARG A 273 4.71 1.93 18.40
N ASP A 274 5.96 2.34 18.56
CA ASP A 274 6.47 2.92 19.80
C ASP A 274 5.85 4.31 20.08
N CYS A 275 5.48 5.05 19.03
CA CYS A 275 4.75 6.31 19.15
C CYS A 275 3.27 6.13 19.49
N LEU A 276 2.58 5.18 18.84
CA LEU A 276 1.13 5.00 18.96
C LEU A 276 0.70 4.03 20.05
N GLY A 277 1.59 3.14 20.49
CA GLY A 277 1.34 2.09 21.46
C GLY A 277 1.01 0.72 20.83
N GLU A 278 1.42 -0.34 21.52
CA GLU A 278 1.15 -1.74 21.13
C GLU A 278 -0.33 -2.10 21.18
N ASP A 279 -1.14 -1.36 21.93
CA ASP A 279 -2.59 -1.52 21.89
C ASP A 279 -3.15 -1.09 20.53
N LYS A 280 -2.51 -0.14 19.84
CA LYS A 280 -2.94 0.37 18.53
C LYS A 280 -2.28 -0.34 17.37
N VAL A 281 -0.99 -0.66 17.48
CA VAL A 281 -0.19 -1.20 16.39
C VAL A 281 0.31 -2.59 16.77
N THR A 282 -0.14 -3.60 16.04
CA THR A 282 0.42 -4.95 16.09
C THR A 282 1.45 -5.09 14.98
N LEU A 283 2.72 -5.31 15.34
CA LEU A 283 3.84 -5.50 14.41
C LEU A 283 4.31 -6.96 14.47
N ILE A 284 4.26 -7.63 13.33
CA ILE A 284 4.69 -9.01 13.14
C ILE A 284 5.95 -9.01 12.28
N ILE A 285 7.01 -9.66 12.73
CA ILE A 285 8.32 -9.62 12.09
C ILE A 285 8.52 -10.90 11.29
N ALA A 286 8.81 -10.77 10.00
CA ALA A 286 9.20 -11.89 9.14
C ALA A 286 10.74 -12.01 9.13
N ASP A 287 11.26 -12.97 9.90
CA ASP A 287 12.70 -13.11 10.09
C ASP A 287 13.43 -13.43 8.78
N GLY A 288 14.53 -12.72 8.53
CA GLY A 288 15.39 -12.88 7.36
C GLY A 288 14.79 -12.40 6.03
N GLN A 289 13.56 -11.88 6.01
CA GLN A 289 12.89 -11.57 4.75
C GLN A 289 13.24 -10.18 4.19
N PRO A 290 13.42 -10.06 2.86
CA PRO A 290 13.64 -8.79 2.18
C PRO A 290 12.32 -8.05 1.91
N HIS A 291 12.43 -6.82 1.37
CA HIS A 291 11.29 -6.02 0.94
C HIS A 291 10.35 -6.82 0.03
N LEU A 292 9.04 -6.72 0.29
CA LEU A 292 7.98 -7.34 -0.52
C LEU A 292 8.20 -8.82 -0.82
N TYR A 293 8.82 -9.57 0.11
CA TYR A 293 9.06 -11.01 -0.04
C TYR A 293 7.80 -11.83 -0.37
N GLU A 294 6.61 -11.30 -0.09
CA GLU A 294 5.32 -11.97 -0.29
C GLU A 294 4.72 -11.81 -1.69
N LEU A 295 5.21 -10.85 -2.49
CA LEU A 295 4.43 -10.23 -3.59
C LEU A 295 3.88 -11.20 -4.63
N GLU A 296 4.53 -12.34 -4.83
CA GLU A 296 4.19 -13.32 -5.84
C GLU A 296 3.57 -14.60 -5.23
N LYS A 297 3.38 -14.62 -3.90
CA LYS A 297 3.02 -15.80 -3.12
C LYS A 297 1.52 -15.90 -2.88
N PHE A 298 1.08 -17.13 -2.66
CA PHE A 298 -0.27 -17.50 -2.30
C PHE A 298 -0.33 -17.83 -0.80
N ILE A 299 -1.50 -17.68 -0.18
CA ILE A 299 -1.63 -17.77 1.28
C ILE A 299 -1.25 -19.16 1.83
N GLU A 300 -1.44 -20.20 1.01
CA GLU A 300 -1.10 -21.59 1.28
C GLU A 300 0.37 -21.94 1.03
N ASP A 301 1.17 -21.06 0.42
CA ASP A 301 2.56 -21.36 0.10
C ASP A 301 3.38 -21.55 1.40
N ASP A 302 4.12 -22.66 1.46
CA ASP A 302 5.09 -22.96 2.51
C ASP A 302 6.44 -22.34 2.17
N ALA A 303 6.44 -21.01 2.06
CA ALA A 303 7.62 -20.20 1.77
C ALA A 303 8.04 -19.38 3.01
N PRO A 304 9.34 -19.08 3.18
CA PRO A 304 9.82 -18.25 4.28
C PRO A 304 9.05 -16.93 4.41
N GLY A 305 8.67 -16.58 5.64
CA GLY A 305 7.92 -15.36 5.97
C GLY A 305 6.41 -15.42 5.76
N MET A 306 5.86 -16.46 5.10
CA MET A 306 4.41 -16.57 4.90
C MET A 306 3.65 -16.90 6.19
N ASP A 307 4.33 -17.41 7.22
CA ASP A 307 3.81 -17.52 8.58
C ASP A 307 3.46 -16.14 9.17
N ALA A 308 4.34 -15.15 9.01
CA ALA A 308 4.06 -13.77 9.42
C ALA A 308 2.86 -13.16 8.65
N VAL A 309 2.73 -13.44 7.35
CA VAL A 309 1.56 -13.01 6.56
C VAL A 309 0.28 -13.64 7.11
N ARG A 310 0.28 -14.96 7.37
CA ARG A 310 -0.88 -15.66 7.94
C ARG A 310 -1.24 -15.16 9.34
N GLU A 311 -0.26 -14.86 10.19
CA GLU A 311 -0.47 -14.27 11.51
C GLU A 311 -1.09 -12.87 11.41
N ALA A 312 -0.62 -12.03 10.48
CA ALA A 312 -1.16 -10.70 10.27
C ALA A 312 -2.61 -10.74 9.79
N VAL A 313 -2.92 -11.66 8.88
CA VAL A 313 -4.28 -11.91 8.41
C VAL A 313 -5.18 -12.38 9.56
N ALA A 314 -4.72 -13.32 10.39
CA ALA A 314 -5.47 -13.77 11.56
C ALA A 314 -5.74 -12.63 12.56
N ARG A 315 -4.76 -11.75 12.76
CA ARG A 315 -4.95 -10.57 13.62
C ARG A 315 -5.97 -9.59 13.05
N LEU A 316 -5.99 -9.41 11.73
CA LEU A 316 -7.00 -8.59 11.07
C LEU A 316 -8.41 -9.20 11.23
N ASP A 317 -8.54 -10.53 11.18
CA ASP A 317 -9.81 -11.21 11.44
C ASP A 317 -10.33 -10.96 12.86
N GLU A 318 -9.45 -10.98 13.87
CA GLU A 318 -9.82 -10.67 15.25
C GLU A 318 -10.36 -9.23 15.39
N ILE A 319 -9.75 -8.27 14.69
CA ILE A 319 -10.22 -6.88 14.67
C ILE A 319 -11.63 -6.81 14.06
N VAL A 320 -11.84 -7.46 12.91
CA VAL A 320 -13.14 -7.46 12.22
C VAL A 320 -14.22 -8.17 13.04
N ALA A 321 -13.89 -9.26 13.72
CA ALA A 321 -14.82 -10.00 14.56
C ALA A 321 -15.21 -9.26 15.86
N SER A 322 -14.43 -8.26 16.27
CA SER A 322 -14.65 -7.51 17.52
C SER A 322 -15.60 -6.30 17.40
N ALA A 323 -16.09 -6.01 16.18
CA ALA A 323 -16.89 -4.83 15.85
C ALA A 323 -18.41 -5.03 15.90
#